data_AF-G8SKY2-F1
#
_entry.id   AF-G8SKY2-F1
#
_cell.length_a   1.000
_cell.length_b   1.000
_cell.length_c   1.000
_cell.angle_alpha   90.00
_cell.angle_beta   90.00
_cell.angle_gamma   90.00
#
_symmetry.space_group_name_H-M   'P 1'
#
loop_
_entity.id
_entity.type
_entity.pdbx_description
1 polymer ?
#
loop_
_entity_poly.entity_id
_entity_poly.type
_entity_poly.pdbx_seq_one_letter_code
_entity_poly.pdbx_strand_id
1 'polypeptide(L)'
;MRSVLGHSDESALTTFRRIQQRYSGLTYFSHFRGAEIVFEPSFEVDRDTAQVLFEYAVMDVTPDGCRSGLVRPDEAVWFGFLHVDVPAFPSLDHFLECDALLHHARQQRLLSAATPLDANAYLTALRARHPGLRPVKSASGFSVGWWSDDERLVYVNGFEARLAADGRAMSPVPTVVTTWLIDEPLR
;
A
#
# COMPACT_ATOMS: atom_id res chain seq x y z
N MET A 1 1.74 -14.13 25.73
CA MET A 1 0.84 -13.07 25.23
C MET A 1 -0.21 -12.61 26.26
N ARG A 2 -0.99 -13.48 26.92
CA ARG A 2 -2.04 -13.07 27.89
C ARG A 2 -1.57 -12.17 29.06
N SER A 3 -0.33 -12.31 29.53
CA SER A 3 0.22 -11.50 30.62
C SER A 3 0.82 -10.17 30.17
N VAL A 4 1.11 -9.99 28.87
CA VAL A 4 1.83 -8.82 28.34
C VAL A 4 0.87 -7.67 28.04
N LEU A 5 -0.33 -7.99 27.58
CA LEU A 5 -1.32 -6.98 27.23
C LEU A 5 -2.15 -6.51 28.45
N GLY A 6 -2.12 -7.22 29.59
CA GLY A 6 -2.76 -6.82 30.85
C GLY A 6 -4.30 -6.77 30.78
N HIS A 7 -5.01 -7.78 31.30
CA HIS A 7 -6.50 -7.82 31.33
C HIS A 7 -7.20 -7.44 30.00
N SER A 8 -6.49 -7.69 28.91
CA SER A 8 -6.55 -6.92 27.69
C SER A 8 -7.56 -7.40 26.69
N ASP A 9 -8.28 -6.42 26.18
CA ASP A 9 -8.96 -6.33 24.90
C ASP A 9 -8.92 -7.60 24.03
N GLU A 10 -9.87 -8.50 24.32
CA GLU A 10 -10.09 -9.74 23.56
C GLU A 10 -10.38 -9.44 22.07
N SER A 11 -10.82 -8.23 21.74
CA SER A 11 -11.05 -7.78 20.37
C SER A 11 -9.73 -7.64 19.60
N ALA A 12 -8.76 -6.92 20.17
CA ALA A 12 -7.42 -6.78 19.59
C ALA A 12 -6.75 -8.15 19.39
N LEU A 13 -6.82 -9.04 20.39
CA LEU A 13 -6.33 -10.42 20.29
C LEU A 13 -7.01 -11.22 19.18
N THR A 14 -8.31 -11.04 18.99
CA THR A 14 -9.07 -11.68 17.92
C THR A 14 -8.64 -11.16 16.55
N THR A 15 -8.41 -9.85 16.42
CA THR A 15 -7.88 -9.22 15.20
C THR A 15 -6.49 -9.74 14.86
N PHE A 16 -5.58 -9.85 15.83
CA PHE A 16 -4.25 -10.43 15.60
C PHE A 16 -4.33 -11.88 15.13
N ARG A 17 -5.13 -12.71 15.79
CA ARG A 17 -5.31 -14.11 15.36
C ARG A 17 -5.84 -14.22 13.93
N ARG A 18 -6.77 -13.35 13.53
CA ARG A 18 -7.29 -13.32 12.16
C ARG A 18 -6.20 -12.94 11.15
N ILE A 19 -5.37 -11.94 11.47
CA ILE A 19 -4.23 -11.54 10.62
C ILE A 19 -3.24 -12.70 10.48
N GLN A 20 -2.86 -13.33 11.60
CA GLN A 20 -1.97 -14.50 11.58
C GLN A 20 -2.55 -15.64 10.75
N GLN A 21 -3.81 -16.02 11.00
CA GLN A 21 -4.46 -17.13 10.30
C GLN A 21 -4.56 -16.89 8.79
N ARG A 22 -4.76 -15.64 8.36
CA ARG A 22 -4.98 -15.33 6.95
C ARG A 22 -3.69 -15.15 6.17
N TYR A 23 -2.62 -14.63 6.79
CA TYR A 23 -1.43 -14.19 6.05
C TYR A 23 -0.13 -14.86 6.50
N SER A 24 -0.11 -15.61 7.61
CA SER A 24 1.11 -16.27 8.08
C SER A 24 1.63 -17.26 7.04
N GLY A 25 2.93 -17.16 6.73
CA GLY A 25 3.59 -18.03 5.76
C GLY A 25 3.36 -17.64 4.30
N LEU A 26 2.69 -16.52 4.03
CA LEU A 26 2.65 -15.94 2.69
C LEU A 26 4.03 -15.37 2.35
N THR A 27 4.60 -15.85 1.24
CA THR A 27 5.88 -15.36 0.70
C THR A 27 5.72 -15.05 -0.78
N TYR A 28 6.13 -13.86 -1.21
CA TYR A 28 6.13 -13.49 -2.64
C TYR A 28 7.10 -12.33 -2.92
N PHE A 29 7.48 -12.14 -4.20
CA PHE A 29 8.24 -10.98 -4.63
C PHE A 29 7.33 -9.76 -4.85
N SER A 30 7.47 -8.74 -4.00
CA SER A 30 6.71 -7.51 -4.13
C SER A 30 7.27 -6.61 -5.22
N HIS A 31 6.45 -6.36 -6.24
CA HIS A 31 6.81 -5.43 -7.31
C HIS A 31 6.82 -3.98 -6.84
N PHE A 32 5.99 -3.65 -5.84
CA PHE A 32 5.95 -2.34 -5.20
C PHE A 32 7.23 -2.06 -4.43
N ARG A 33 7.78 -3.07 -3.74
CA ARG A 33 9.03 -2.97 -2.96
C ARG A 33 10.30 -3.29 -3.76
N GLY A 34 10.17 -4.04 -4.85
CA GLY A 34 11.32 -4.61 -5.56
C GLY A 34 12.07 -5.67 -4.74
N ALA A 35 11.41 -6.33 -3.78
CA ALA A 35 12.01 -7.29 -2.85
C ALA A 35 11.04 -8.42 -2.48
N GLU A 36 11.58 -9.55 -2.02
CA GLU A 36 10.78 -10.62 -1.41
C GLU A 36 10.18 -10.16 -0.08
N ILE A 37 8.90 -10.47 0.13
CA ILE A 37 8.19 -10.24 1.39
C ILE A 37 7.80 -11.60 1.96
N VAL A 38 8.17 -11.81 3.22
CA VAL A 38 7.69 -12.92 4.05
C VAL A 38 6.76 -12.35 5.12
N PHE A 39 5.50 -12.77 5.09
CA PHE A 39 4.51 -12.40 6.09
C PHE A 39 4.65 -13.30 7.32
N GLU A 40 5.48 -12.85 8.25
CA GLU A 40 5.61 -13.43 9.59
C GLU A 40 5.24 -12.40 10.65
N PRO A 41 3.94 -12.25 10.98
CA PRO A 41 3.48 -11.30 11.99
C PRO A 41 4.08 -11.63 13.37
N SER A 42 5.14 -10.90 13.72
CA SER A 42 5.62 -10.73 15.10
C SER A 42 4.76 -9.66 15.77
N PHE A 43 4.57 -9.72 17.09
CA PHE A 43 3.82 -8.70 17.83
C PHE A 43 4.65 -8.14 18.96
N GLU A 44 4.99 -6.86 18.85
CA GLU A 44 5.61 -6.10 19.92
C GLU A 44 4.60 -5.10 20.47
N VAL A 45 4.39 -5.15 21.79
CA VAL A 45 3.49 -4.24 22.48
C VAL A 45 4.32 -3.09 23.01
N ASP A 46 4.08 -1.90 22.50
CA ASP A 46 4.54 -0.67 23.13
C ASP A 46 3.65 -0.42 24.36
N ARG A 47 4.25 -0.55 25.54
CA ARG A 47 3.54 -0.42 26.82
C ARG A 47 3.18 1.02 27.15
N ASP A 48 3.86 1.99 26.57
CA ASP A 48 3.63 3.41 26.84
C ASP A 48 2.47 3.94 25.99
N THR A 49 2.32 3.43 24.77
CA THR A 49 1.27 3.86 23.83
C THR A 49 0.10 2.87 23.70
N ALA A 50 0.20 1.69 24.31
CA ALA A 50 -0.71 0.56 24.14
C ALA A 50 -0.90 0.14 22.67
N GLN A 51 0.06 0.48 21.82
CA GLN A 51 0.05 0.11 20.42
C GLN A 51 0.70 -1.25 20.24
N VAL A 52 0.23 -2.00 19.24
CA VAL A 52 0.86 -3.26 18.85
C VAL A 52 1.43 -3.09 17.46
N LEU A 53 2.75 -3.13 17.39
CA LEU A 53 3.47 -3.22 16.13
C LEU A 53 3.36 -4.65 15.63
N PHE A 54 3.02 -4.82 14.36
CA PHE A 54 3.20 -6.10 13.67
C PHE A 54 4.11 -5.93 12.47
N GLU A 55 5.15 -6.75 12.42
CA GLU A 55 6.10 -6.75 11.31
C GLU A 55 5.63 -7.76 10.27
N TYR A 56 5.66 -7.40 8.99
CA TYR A 56 5.25 -8.29 7.90
C TYR A 56 6.29 -8.35 6.78
N ALA A 57 7.48 -7.80 7.02
CA ALA A 57 8.60 -7.82 6.09
C ALA A 57 9.89 -8.10 6.89
N VAL A 58 10.27 -9.38 6.96
CA VAL A 58 11.63 -9.75 7.38
C VAL A 58 12.55 -9.49 6.19
N MET A 59 13.08 -8.27 6.07
CA MET A 59 14.18 -7.96 5.16
C MET A 59 15.49 -7.82 5.94
N ASP A 60 16.54 -8.51 5.50
CA ASP A 60 17.90 -8.39 6.08
C ASP A 60 18.56 -7.03 5.82
N VAL A 61 18.02 -6.20 4.92
CA VAL A 61 18.61 -4.90 4.54
C VAL A 61 17.57 -3.77 4.57
N THR A 62 17.87 -2.68 5.28
CA THR A 62 17.17 -1.38 5.22
C THR A 62 17.35 -0.73 3.84
N PRO A 63 16.34 -0.04 3.23
CA PRO A 63 15.41 0.93 3.87
C PRO A 63 13.91 0.84 3.44
N ASP A 64 13.10 1.82 3.89
CA ASP A 64 11.82 2.34 3.33
C ASP A 64 10.43 1.73 3.69
N GLY A 65 9.80 2.35 4.70
CA GLY A 65 8.45 2.94 4.56
C GLY A 65 7.22 2.08 4.92
N CYS A 66 7.21 0.78 4.61
CA CYS A 66 6.12 -0.13 5.05
C CYS A 66 6.66 -1.52 5.39
N ARG A 67 7.59 -1.60 6.35
CA ARG A 67 8.06 -2.87 6.93
C ARG A 67 7.09 -3.46 7.95
N SER A 68 6.26 -2.60 8.51
CA SER A 68 5.39 -2.92 9.62
C SER A 68 4.05 -2.24 9.45
N GLY A 69 3.11 -2.74 10.23
CA GLY A 69 1.83 -2.14 10.42
C GLY A 69 1.58 -1.99 11.91
N LEU A 70 0.62 -1.16 12.22
CA LEU A 70 0.30 -0.79 13.58
C LEU A 70 -1.16 -1.13 13.84
N VAL A 71 -1.45 -1.82 14.93
CA VAL A 71 -2.81 -1.87 15.47
C VAL A 71 -2.91 -0.81 16.55
N ARG A 72 -3.79 0.15 16.32
CA ARG A 72 -4.08 1.25 17.25
C ARG A 72 -5.05 0.81 18.34
N PRO A 73 -5.16 1.57 19.45
CA PRO A 73 -6.10 1.28 20.54
C PRO A 73 -7.58 1.30 20.12
N ASP A 74 -7.92 1.92 18.99
CA ASP A 74 -9.26 1.95 18.38
C ASP A 74 -9.49 0.80 17.38
N GLU A 75 -8.62 -0.22 17.41
CA GLU A 75 -8.62 -1.38 16.51
C GLU A 75 -8.30 -1.06 15.04
N ALA A 76 -7.94 0.19 14.72
CA ALA A 76 -7.53 0.54 13.36
C ALA A 76 -6.19 -0.14 13.03
N VAL A 77 -6.17 -0.91 11.94
CA VAL A 77 -4.96 -1.54 11.42
C VAL A 77 -4.35 -0.64 10.35
N TRP A 78 -3.17 -0.14 10.62
CA TRP A 78 -2.43 0.73 9.70
C TRP A 78 -1.36 -0.07 9.00
N PHE A 79 -1.33 0.00 7.67
CA PHE A 79 -0.29 -0.60 6.86
C PHE A 79 0.55 0.53 6.26
N GLY A 80 1.81 0.64 6.68
CA GLY A 80 2.77 1.56 6.09
C GLY A 80 3.28 2.65 7.01
N PHE A 81 3.46 3.85 6.45
CA PHE A 81 4.31 4.89 7.02
C PHE A 81 3.95 5.32 8.44
N LEU A 82 4.74 4.83 9.40
CA LEU A 82 4.59 5.13 10.81
C LEU A 82 4.91 6.59 11.19
N HIS A 83 5.46 7.40 10.27
CA HIS A 83 5.92 8.75 10.55
C HIS A 83 4.97 9.87 10.09
N VAL A 84 3.87 9.57 9.38
CA VAL A 84 2.93 10.58 8.84
C VAL A 84 1.51 10.50 9.41
N ASP A 85 1.27 9.68 10.45
CA ASP A 85 -0.05 9.46 11.06
C ASP A 85 -1.19 9.12 10.07
N VAL A 86 -0.86 8.58 8.90
CA VAL A 86 -1.83 8.15 7.89
C VAL A 86 -1.37 6.81 7.31
N PRO A 87 -2.23 5.78 7.29
CA PRO A 87 -1.87 4.51 6.72
C PRO A 87 -1.64 4.65 5.21
N ALA A 88 -0.61 3.99 4.68
CA ALA A 88 -0.33 4.00 3.24
C ALA A 88 -1.42 3.27 2.45
N PHE A 89 -2.02 2.23 3.04
CA PHE A 89 -3.16 1.48 2.49
C PHE A 89 -4.28 1.31 3.52
N PRO A 90 -5.56 1.25 3.09
CA PRO A 90 -6.69 0.97 3.99
C PRO A 90 -6.64 -0.40 4.68
N SER A 91 -6.02 -1.40 4.06
CA SER A 91 -5.84 -2.75 4.62
C SER A 91 -4.69 -3.49 3.91
N LEU A 92 -4.31 -4.65 4.45
CA LEU A 92 -3.34 -5.53 3.80
C LEU A 92 -3.82 -6.00 2.42
N ASP A 93 -5.12 -6.33 2.30
CA ASP A 93 -5.71 -6.71 1.01
C ASP A 93 -5.46 -5.62 -0.05
N HIS A 94 -5.58 -4.35 0.32
CA HIS A 94 -5.32 -3.27 -0.64
C HIS A 94 -3.86 -3.22 -1.10
N PHE A 95 -2.93 -3.50 -0.19
CA PHE A 95 -1.52 -3.60 -0.54
C PHE A 95 -1.23 -4.80 -1.45
N LEU A 96 -1.79 -5.98 -1.14
CA LEU A 96 -1.62 -7.19 -1.95
C LEU A 96 -2.22 -7.01 -3.35
N GLU A 97 -3.42 -6.45 -3.45
CA GLU A 97 -4.07 -6.13 -4.73
C GLU A 97 -3.29 -5.09 -5.53
N CYS A 98 -2.75 -4.05 -4.87
CA CYS A 98 -1.88 -3.08 -5.52
C CYS A 98 -0.63 -3.74 -6.12
N ASP A 99 -0.02 -4.65 -5.37
CA ASP A 99 1.19 -5.34 -5.81
C ASP A 99 0.92 -6.32 -6.95
N ALA A 100 -0.17 -7.10 -6.85
CA ALA A 100 -0.62 -8.00 -7.90
C ALA A 100 -0.97 -7.24 -9.19
N LEU A 101 -1.64 -6.10 -9.09
CA LEU A 101 -1.96 -5.28 -10.25
C LEU A 101 -0.71 -4.63 -10.86
N LEU A 102 0.29 -4.28 -10.04
CA LEU A 102 1.57 -3.79 -10.54
C LEU A 102 2.39 -4.88 -11.23
N HIS A 103 2.38 -6.11 -10.70
CA HIS A 103 2.95 -7.28 -11.36
C HIS A 103 2.33 -7.48 -12.74
N HIS A 104 1.00 -7.50 -12.80
CA HIS A 104 0.25 -7.63 -14.04
C HIS A 104 0.57 -6.47 -15.02
N ALA A 105 0.54 -5.22 -14.57
CA ALA A 105 0.80 -4.06 -15.40
C ALA A 105 2.22 -4.06 -16.01
N ARG A 106 3.23 -4.58 -15.29
CA ARG A 106 4.60 -4.70 -15.82
C ARG A 106 4.73 -5.70 -16.96
N GLN A 107 3.77 -6.61 -17.12
CA GLN A 107 3.70 -7.54 -18.23
C GLN A 107 2.95 -6.94 -19.44
N GLN A 108 2.30 -5.79 -19.26
CA GLN A 108 1.57 -5.09 -20.29
C GLN A 108 2.46 -4.15 -21.11
N ARG A 109 1.95 -3.73 -22.28
CA ARG A 109 2.64 -2.74 -23.11
C ARG A 109 2.57 -1.36 -22.47
N LEU A 110 3.72 -0.83 -22.11
CA LEU A 110 3.84 0.53 -21.59
C LEU A 110 3.44 1.55 -22.67
N LEU A 111 2.46 2.39 -22.36
CA LEU A 111 2.03 3.50 -23.22
C LEU A 111 2.82 4.77 -22.91
N SER A 112 2.94 5.11 -21.63
CA SER A 112 3.64 6.34 -21.20
C SER A 112 3.99 6.32 -19.72
N ALA A 113 5.04 7.05 -19.36
CA ALA A 113 5.31 7.50 -18.00
C ALA A 113 5.42 9.03 -18.00
N ALA A 114 4.70 9.70 -17.09
CA ALA A 114 4.64 11.15 -16.99
C ALA A 114 4.88 11.60 -15.55
N THR A 115 5.42 12.80 -15.38
CA THR A 115 5.63 13.45 -14.08
C THR A 115 4.90 14.80 -14.06
N PRO A 116 3.56 14.80 -14.00
CA PRO A 116 2.79 16.05 -14.06
C PRO A 116 3.07 16.90 -12.82
N LEU A 117 3.08 18.23 -13.00
CA LEU A 117 3.16 19.20 -11.90
C LEU A 117 1.95 19.07 -10.94
N ASP A 118 0.78 18.76 -11.49
CA ASP A 118 -0.44 18.47 -10.75
C ASP A 118 -1.05 17.15 -11.25
N ALA A 119 -0.89 16.09 -10.45
CA ALA A 119 -1.41 14.76 -10.77
C ALA A 119 -2.95 14.72 -10.80
N ASN A 120 -3.63 15.52 -9.98
CA ASN A 120 -5.10 15.56 -9.94
C ASN A 120 -5.66 16.22 -11.20
N ALA A 121 -5.06 17.32 -11.64
CA ALA A 121 -5.40 17.97 -12.90
C ALA A 121 -5.13 17.03 -14.10
N TYR A 122 -3.98 16.34 -14.09
CA TYR A 122 -3.63 15.36 -15.12
C TYR A 122 -4.66 14.22 -15.20
N LEU A 123 -5.01 13.62 -14.07
CA LEU A 123 -6.03 12.56 -14.00
C LEU A 123 -7.40 13.06 -14.46
N THR A 124 -7.78 14.29 -14.10
CA THR A 124 -9.04 14.89 -14.54
C THR A 124 -9.08 15.02 -16.07
N ALA A 125 -8.00 15.52 -16.68
CA ALA A 125 -7.88 15.61 -18.13
C ALA A 125 -7.81 14.23 -18.80
N LEU A 126 -7.21 13.23 -18.15
CA LEU A 126 -7.18 11.86 -18.65
C LEU A 126 -8.58 11.24 -18.65
N ARG A 127 -9.35 11.41 -17.57
CA ARG A 127 -10.74 10.93 -17.47
C ARG A 127 -11.70 11.63 -18.44
N ALA A 128 -11.45 12.89 -18.76
CA ALA A 128 -12.21 13.60 -19.79
C ALA A 128 -11.97 13.00 -21.19
N ARG A 129 -10.75 12.54 -21.47
CA ARG A 129 -10.38 11.87 -22.73
C ARG A 129 -10.79 10.40 -22.77
N HIS A 130 -10.87 9.75 -21.60
CA HIS A 130 -11.25 8.35 -21.44
C HIS A 130 -12.40 8.24 -20.42
N PRO A 131 -13.67 8.47 -20.84
CA PRO A 131 -14.81 8.49 -19.93
C PRO A 131 -15.09 7.16 -19.22
N GLY A 132 -14.61 6.04 -19.81
CA GLY A 132 -14.66 4.70 -19.22
C GLY A 132 -13.70 4.49 -18.06
N LEU A 133 -12.71 5.37 -17.87
CA LEU A 133 -11.66 5.21 -16.86
C LEU A 133 -12.22 5.37 -15.44
N ARG A 134 -12.23 4.26 -14.68
CA ARG A 134 -12.77 4.17 -13.31
C ARG A 134 -11.66 3.88 -12.29
N PRO A 135 -11.79 4.37 -11.04
CA PRO A 135 -10.85 4.04 -9.98
C PRO A 135 -10.96 2.57 -9.57
N VAL A 136 -9.82 1.89 -9.41
CA VAL A 136 -9.71 0.55 -8.83
C VAL A 136 -9.43 0.71 -7.34
N LYS A 137 -10.50 0.91 -6.57
CA LYS A 137 -10.41 1.23 -5.14
C LYS A 137 -9.70 0.13 -4.33
N SER A 138 -9.95 -1.13 -4.66
CA SER A 138 -9.36 -2.28 -3.97
C SER A 138 -7.84 -2.35 -4.08
N ALA A 139 -7.23 -1.76 -5.11
CA ALA A 139 -5.78 -1.73 -5.31
C ALA A 139 -5.16 -0.35 -4.95
N SER A 140 -5.97 0.60 -4.46
CA SER A 140 -5.52 1.96 -4.20
C SER A 140 -5.22 2.21 -2.73
N GLY A 141 -4.29 3.12 -2.48
CA GLY A 141 -3.86 3.56 -1.16
C GLY A 141 -3.96 5.08 -0.99
N PHE A 142 -3.37 5.57 0.09
CA PHE A 142 -3.33 7.00 0.38
C PHE A 142 -2.43 7.77 -0.59
N SER A 143 -1.23 7.23 -0.86
CA SER A 143 -0.23 7.87 -1.71
C SER A 143 -0.15 7.26 -3.11
N VAL A 144 -0.96 6.23 -3.40
CA VAL A 144 -0.96 5.51 -4.67
C VAL A 144 -2.37 5.27 -5.14
N GLY A 145 -2.61 5.34 -6.44
CA GLY A 145 -3.94 5.17 -7.00
C GLY A 145 -3.92 4.38 -8.30
N TRP A 146 -4.97 3.60 -8.52
CA TRP A 146 -5.19 2.85 -9.74
C TRP A 146 -6.48 3.26 -10.42
N TRP A 147 -6.43 3.32 -11.75
CA TRP A 147 -7.59 3.46 -12.61
C TRP A 147 -7.50 2.50 -13.78
N SER A 148 -8.65 2.03 -14.25
CA SER A 148 -8.73 1.17 -15.42
C SER A 148 -9.95 1.48 -16.29
N ASP A 149 -9.80 1.21 -17.57
CA ASP A 149 -10.89 0.99 -18.53
C ASP A 149 -10.62 -0.31 -19.31
N ASP A 150 -11.36 -0.57 -20.38
CA ASP A 150 -11.22 -1.80 -21.17
C ASP A 150 -9.88 -1.90 -21.91
N GLU A 151 -9.15 -0.79 -22.07
CA GLU A 151 -7.92 -0.72 -22.86
C GLU A 151 -6.69 -0.30 -22.05
N ARG A 152 -6.87 0.27 -20.85
CA ARG A 152 -5.79 0.96 -20.12
C ARG A 152 -5.77 0.62 -18.65
N LEU A 153 -4.55 0.51 -18.15
CA LEU A 153 -4.23 0.58 -16.72
C LEU A 153 -3.45 1.86 -16.45
N VAL A 154 -3.89 2.64 -15.48
CA VAL A 154 -3.25 3.87 -15.05
C VAL A 154 -2.88 3.75 -13.58
N TYR A 155 -1.60 3.95 -13.29
CA TYR A 155 -1.06 3.96 -11.95
C TYR A 155 -0.52 5.34 -11.62
N VAL A 156 -0.89 5.85 -10.45
CA VAL A 156 -0.36 7.09 -9.90
C VAL A 156 0.43 6.77 -8.64
N ASN A 157 1.71 7.12 -8.65
CA ASN A 157 2.62 6.95 -7.54
C ASN A 157 3.05 8.31 -6.99
N GLY A 158 2.43 8.70 -5.88
CA GLY A 158 2.80 9.87 -5.08
C GLY A 158 3.52 9.50 -3.79
N PHE A 159 4.02 8.27 -3.64
CA PHE A 159 4.65 7.78 -2.42
C PHE A 159 5.86 8.64 -2.00
N GLU A 160 6.84 8.79 -2.89
CA GLU A 160 8.04 9.60 -2.66
C GLU A 160 7.70 11.09 -2.45
N ALA A 161 6.71 11.58 -3.20
CA ALA A 161 6.19 12.94 -3.02
C ALA A 161 5.64 13.13 -1.61
N ARG A 162 4.88 12.16 -1.10
CA ARG A 162 4.27 12.24 0.23
C ARG A 162 5.28 12.08 1.36
N LEU A 163 6.27 11.22 1.17
CA LEU A 163 7.42 11.07 2.05
C LEU A 163 8.19 12.37 2.20
N ALA A 164 8.64 12.95 1.09
CA ALA A 164 9.43 14.17 1.08
C ALA A 164 8.67 15.39 1.63
N ALA A 165 7.35 15.32 1.73
CA ALA A 165 6.53 16.37 2.33
C ALA A 165 6.29 16.18 3.83
N ASP A 166 6.78 15.11 4.48
CA ASP A 166 6.50 14.77 5.89
C ASP A 166 4.99 14.84 6.23
N GLY A 167 4.13 14.43 5.29
CA GLY A 167 2.67 14.56 5.42
C GLY A 167 2.11 15.99 5.30
N ARG A 168 2.94 17.03 5.17
CA ARG A 168 2.58 18.44 4.94
C ARG A 168 2.34 18.73 3.45
N ALA A 169 1.93 19.96 3.12
CA ALA A 169 1.64 20.36 1.73
C ALA A 169 2.91 20.54 0.88
N MET A 170 2.72 20.49 -0.45
CA MET A 170 3.68 20.59 -1.58
C MET A 170 5.05 19.93 -1.39
N SER A 171 5.26 18.85 -2.14
CA SER A 171 6.55 18.15 -2.25
C SER A 171 7.35 18.65 -3.45
N PRO A 172 8.69 18.79 -3.33
CA PRO A 172 9.55 18.98 -4.50
C PRO A 172 9.70 17.70 -5.34
N VAL A 173 9.31 16.53 -4.80
CA VAL A 173 9.37 15.27 -5.52
C VAL A 173 8.09 15.11 -6.36
N PRO A 174 8.22 14.88 -7.69
CA PRO A 174 7.07 14.79 -8.57
C PRO A 174 6.29 13.49 -8.32
N THR A 175 4.98 13.56 -8.49
CA THR A 175 4.13 12.37 -8.60
C THR A 175 4.32 11.75 -10.00
N VAL A 176 4.50 10.44 -10.06
CA VAL A 176 4.63 9.70 -11.32
C VAL A 176 3.28 9.14 -11.72
N VAL A 177 2.88 9.34 -12.99
CA VAL A 177 1.71 8.70 -13.59
C VAL A 177 2.18 7.77 -14.71
N THR A 178 1.93 6.48 -14.55
CA THR A 178 2.28 5.46 -15.55
C THR A 178 1.02 4.91 -16.18
N THR A 179 1.03 4.70 -17.50
CA THR A 179 -0.10 4.17 -18.24
C THR A 179 0.37 3.03 -19.13
N TRP A 180 -0.33 1.91 -19.06
CA TRP A 180 -0.15 0.74 -19.92
C TRP A 180 -1.41 0.48 -20.74
N LEU A 181 -1.23 -0.15 -21.90
CA LEU A 181 -2.33 -0.74 -22.67
C LEU A 181 -2.58 -2.16 -22.18
N ILE A 182 -3.85 -2.51 -21.94
CA ILE A 182 -4.28 -3.86 -21.63
C ILE A 182 -4.36 -4.60 -22.97
N ASP A 183 -3.33 -5.37 -23.28
CA ASP A 183 -3.38 -6.31 -24.39
C ASP A 183 -3.88 -7.66 -23.78
N GLU A 184 -5.02 -8.19 -24.25
CA GLU A 184 -5.68 -9.41 -23.73
C GLU A 184 -4.75 -10.65 -23.61
N PRO A 185 -5.12 -11.67 -22.80
CA PRO A 185 -4.43 -12.09 -21.57
C PRO A 185 -3.11 -12.87 -21.75
N LEU A 186 -2.33 -12.87 -20.67
CA LEU A 186 -1.17 -13.74 -20.46
C LEU A 186 -1.56 -15.23 -20.61
N ARG A 187 -0.79 -15.96 -21.41
CA ARG A 187 -0.89 -17.41 -21.57
C ARG A 187 -0.39 -18.15 -20.34
#